data_AF-A0A061NEK0-F1
#
_entry.id   AF-A0A061NEK0-F1
#
_cell.length_a   1.000
_cell.length_b   1.000
_cell.length_c   1.000
_cell.angle_alpha   90.00
_cell.angle_beta   90.00
_cell.angle_gamma   90.00
#
_symmetry.space_group_name_H-M   'P 1'
#
loop_
_entity.id
_entity.type
_entity.pdbx_description
1 polymer ?
#
loop_
_entity_poly.entity_id
_entity_poly.type
_entity_poly.pdbx_seq_one_letter_code
_entity_poly.pdbx_strand_id
1 'polypeptide(L)'
;MLEALQTSLIEVVLSTVGILIAAAVSYFTPKIKRYLDIAADRDNLGIIAEITNVAVERVEEQFSGESGALKFEEATQYASKILERYGIEVSDDLIRAQIQDGWHRMQTADKQEV
;
A
#
# COMPACT_ATOMS: atom_id res chain seq x y z
N MET A 1 -47.12 -35.31 18.02
CA MET A 1 -46.82 -34.22 18.97
C MET A 1 -45.33 -34.10 19.27
N LEU A 2 -44.62 -35.18 19.62
CA LEU A 2 -43.17 -35.13 19.91
C LEU A 2 -42.32 -34.63 18.71
N GLU A 3 -42.64 -35.07 17.49
CA GLU A 3 -41.93 -34.67 16.27
C GLU A 3 -42.09 -33.18 15.97
N ALA A 4 -43.31 -32.64 16.03
CA ALA A 4 -43.57 -31.21 15.83
C ALA A 4 -42.83 -30.32 16.86
N LEU A 5 -42.66 -30.82 18.08
CA LEU A 5 -41.95 -30.13 19.16
C LEU A 5 -40.42 -30.18 18.95
N GLN A 6 -39.89 -31.29 18.42
CA GLN A 6 -38.50 -31.41 17.99
C GLN A 6 -38.17 -30.51 16.79
N THR A 7 -39.05 -30.46 15.78
CA THR A 7 -38.86 -29.59 14.62
C THR A 7 -38.83 -28.11 15.02
N SER A 8 -39.72 -27.69 15.94
CA SER A 8 -39.75 -26.33 16.46
C SER A 8 -38.49 -25.95 17.24
N LEU A 9 -37.95 -26.87 18.06
CA LEU A 9 -36.70 -26.63 18.79
C LEU A 9 -35.50 -26.51 17.84
N ILE A 10 -35.44 -27.35 16.80
CA ILE A 10 -34.38 -27.29 15.79
C ILE A 10 -34.44 -25.97 15.01
N GLU A 11 -35.64 -25.51 14.63
CA GLU A 11 -35.83 -24.20 13.98
C GLU A 11 -35.35 -23.05 14.86
N VAL A 12 -35.70 -23.04 16.15
CA VAL A 12 -35.27 -21.99 17.08
C VAL A 12 -33.74 -21.96 17.23
N VAL A 13 -33.11 -23.14 17.33
CA VAL A 13 -31.65 -23.25 17.42
C VAL A 13 -30.99 -22.76 16.12
N LEU A 14 -31.46 -23.22 14.96
CA LEU A 14 -30.92 -22.80 13.67
C LEU A 14 -31.10 -21.31 13.43
N SER A 15 -32.24 -20.74 13.81
CA SER A 15 -32.52 -19.30 13.71
C SER A 15 -31.56 -18.50 14.59
N THR A 16 -31.36 -18.95 15.82
CA THR A 16 -30.46 -18.29 16.78
C THR A 16 -29.01 -18.35 16.31
N VAL A 17 -28.56 -19.52 15.87
CA VAL A 17 -27.21 -19.71 15.31
C VAL A 17 -27.02 -18.86 14.06
N GLY A 18 -28.01 -18.82 13.16
CA GLY A 18 -27.98 -17.97 11.96
C GLY A 18 -27.83 -16.48 12.29
N ILE A 19 -28.59 -15.98 13.28
CA ILE A 19 -28.48 -14.59 13.74
C ILE A 19 -27.10 -14.31 14.32
N LEU A 20 -26.55 -15.22 15.13
CA LEU A 20 -25.22 -15.05 15.72
C LEU A 20 -24.11 -15.03 14.67
N ILE A 21 -24.19 -15.92 13.67
CA ILE A 21 -23.25 -15.94 12.54
C ILE A 21 -23.37 -14.65 11.73
N ALA A 22 -24.59 -14.21 11.41
CA ALA A 22 -24.82 -12.98 10.66
C ALA A 22 -24.31 -11.74 11.41
N ALA A 23 -24.51 -11.69 12.73
CA ALA A 23 -23.99 -10.61 13.58
C ALA A 23 -22.44 -10.63 13.62
N ALA A 24 -21.84 -11.81 13.75
CA ALA A 24 -20.38 -11.97 13.73
C ALA A 24 -19.79 -11.50 12.39
N VAL A 25 -20.34 -11.97 11.26
CA VAL A 25 -19.90 -11.55 9.92
C VAL A 25 -20.06 -10.04 9.77
N SER A 26 -21.21 -9.47 10.14
CA SER A 26 -21.46 -8.03 10.05
C SER A 26 -20.47 -7.18 10.87
N TYR A 27 -20.00 -7.71 12.00
CA TYR A 27 -19.00 -7.03 12.83
C TYR A 27 -17.56 -7.18 12.31
N PHE A 28 -17.17 -8.36 11.84
CA PHE A 28 -15.80 -8.65 11.44
C PHE A 28 -15.48 -8.25 10.00
N THR A 29 -16.41 -8.42 9.06
CA THR A 29 -16.22 -8.08 7.64
C THR A 29 -15.72 -6.65 7.40
N PRO A 30 -16.31 -5.58 7.98
CA PRO A 30 -15.81 -4.22 7.74
C PRO A 30 -14.42 -3.99 8.34
N LYS A 31 -14.09 -4.64 9.46
CA LYS A 31 -12.75 -4.55 10.06
C LYS A 31 -11.71 -5.22 9.18
N ILE A 32 -11.98 -6.45 8.74
CA ILE A 32 -11.07 -7.20 7.86
C ILE A 32 -10.85 -6.43 6.57
N LYS A 33 -11.92 -5.92 5.95
CA LYS A 33 -11.81 -5.07 4.76
C LYS A 33 -10.90 -3.87 5.00
N ARG A 34 -11.09 -3.13 6.11
CA ARG A 34 -10.24 -1.99 6.45
C ARG A 34 -8.77 -2.38 6.62
N TYR A 35 -8.48 -3.52 7.24
CA TYR A 35 -7.11 -4.00 7.39
C TYR A 35 -6.46 -4.37 6.04
N LEU A 36 -7.23 -4.99 5.15
CA LEU A 36 -6.77 -5.31 3.80
C LEU A 36 -6.53 -4.05 2.97
N ASP A 37 -7.42 -3.07 3.05
CA ASP A 37 -7.26 -1.77 2.36
C ASP A 37 -5.99 -1.05 2.86
N ILE A 38 -5.77 -1.00 4.18
CA ILE A 38 -4.55 -0.42 4.77
C ILE A 38 -3.28 -1.18 4.32
N ALA A 39 -3.34 -2.51 4.25
CA ALA A 39 -2.22 -3.31 3.81
C ALA A 39 -1.90 -3.08 2.33
N ALA A 40 -2.92 -3.01 1.47
CA ALA A 40 -2.78 -2.71 0.05
C ALA A 40 -2.21 -1.30 -0.18
N ASP A 41 -2.69 -0.30 0.56
CA ASP A 41 -2.17 1.06 0.51
C ASP A 41 -0.69 1.11 0.93
N ARG A 42 -0.32 0.36 1.97
CA ARG A 42 1.07 0.25 2.44
C ARG A 42 1.98 -0.39 1.38
N ASP A 43 1.54 -1.46 0.74
CA ASP A 43 2.31 -2.13 -0.30
C ASP A 43 2.49 -1.22 -1.53
N ASN A 44 1.44 -0.51 -1.93
CA ASN A 44 1.51 0.48 -3.01
C ASN A 44 2.53 1.59 -2.69
N LEU A 45 2.51 2.14 -1.46
CA LEU A 45 3.50 3.12 -1.01
C LEU A 45 4.92 2.55 -0.98
N GLY A 46 5.08 1.29 -0.60
CA GLY A 46 6.37 0.60 -0.63
C GLY A 46 6.93 0.47 -2.06
N ILE A 47 6.08 0.09 -3.02
CA ILE A 47 6.45 0.00 -4.44
C ILE A 47 6.86 1.38 -4.98
N ILE A 48 6.11 2.43 -4.66
CA ILE A 48 6.45 3.81 -5.07
C ILE A 48 7.82 4.20 -4.50
N ALA A 49 8.04 3.96 -3.20
CA ALA A 49 9.32 4.29 -2.55
C ALA A 49 10.50 3.58 -3.22
N GLU A 50 10.36 2.29 -3.54
CA GLU A 50 11.41 1.52 -4.21
C GLU A 50 11.71 2.05 -5.62
N ILE A 51 10.68 2.34 -6.42
CA ILE A 51 10.84 2.91 -7.76
C ILE A 51 11.55 4.27 -7.68
N THR A 52 11.20 5.10 -6.70
CA THR A 52 11.82 6.41 -6.51
C THR A 52 13.27 6.30 -6.03
N ASN A 53 13.62 5.32 -5.20
CA ASN A 53 15.02 5.07 -4.82
C ASN A 53 15.84 4.67 -6.05
N VAL A 54 15.34 3.72 -6.85
CA VAL A 54 16.00 3.30 -8.12
C VAL A 54 16.16 4.49 -9.08
N ALA A 55 15.17 5.39 -9.14
CA ALA A 55 15.25 6.60 -9.95
C ALA A 55 16.39 7.52 -9.48
N VAL A 56 16.51 7.72 -8.17
CA VAL A 56 17.56 8.53 -7.54
C VAL A 56 18.95 7.93 -7.80
N GLU A 57 19.13 6.64 -7.53
CA GLU A 57 20.40 5.93 -7.78
C GLU A 57 20.82 6.06 -9.25
N ARG A 58 19.87 5.83 -10.16
CA ARG A 58 20.11 5.94 -11.60
C ARG A 58 20.59 7.33 -12.02
N VAL A 59 19.97 8.39 -11.50
CA VAL A 59 20.39 9.76 -11.89
C VAL A 59 21.71 10.17 -11.27
N GLU A 60 22.04 9.67 -10.07
CA GLU A 60 23.36 9.88 -9.48
C GLU A 60 24.46 9.20 -10.29
N GLU A 61 24.21 8.00 -10.81
CA GLU A 61 25.13 7.30 -11.71
C GLU A 61 25.27 8.00 -13.07
N GLN A 62 24.15 8.39 -13.69
CA GLN A 62 24.14 8.89 -15.08
C GLN A 62 24.49 10.37 -15.21
N PHE A 63 24.16 11.17 -14.21
CA PHE A 63 24.35 12.62 -14.21
C PHE A 63 25.31 13.06 -13.10
N SER A 64 26.30 12.23 -12.77
CA SER A 64 27.31 12.56 -11.77
C SER A 64 27.99 13.91 -12.09
N GLY A 65 28.04 14.81 -11.11
CA GLY A 65 28.59 16.16 -11.27
C GLY A 65 27.63 17.23 -11.85
N GLU A 66 26.44 16.85 -12.31
CA GLU A 66 25.43 17.79 -12.78
C GLU A 66 24.68 18.48 -11.62
N SER A 67 23.94 19.55 -11.96
CA SER A 67 23.15 20.29 -10.97
C SER A 67 22.07 19.41 -10.32
N GLY A 68 21.88 19.58 -9.01
CA GLY A 68 20.85 18.84 -8.26
C GLY A 68 19.43 19.07 -8.80
N ALA A 69 19.14 20.24 -9.38
CA ALA A 69 17.85 20.52 -10.00
C ALA A 69 17.58 19.68 -11.26
N LEU A 70 18.62 19.45 -12.08
CA LEU A 70 18.50 18.60 -13.26
C LEU A 70 18.27 17.15 -12.86
N LYS A 71 19.06 16.64 -11.89
CA LYS A 71 18.88 15.29 -11.34
C LYS A 71 17.48 15.10 -10.76
N PHE A 72 16.97 16.11 -10.04
CA PHE A 72 15.62 16.13 -9.48
C PHE A 72 14.55 15.93 -10.54
N GLU A 73 14.61 16.71 -11.61
CA GLU A 73 13.62 16.67 -12.67
C GLU A 73 13.71 15.35 -13.46
N GLU A 74 14.92 14.88 -13.79
CA GLU A 74 15.12 13.59 -14.48
C GLU A 74 14.65 12.39 -13.66
N ALA A 75 14.92 12.37 -12.35
CA ALA A 75 14.48 11.30 -11.47
C ALA A 75 12.94 11.28 -11.34
N THR A 76 12.33 12.46 -11.25
CA THR A 76 10.87 12.61 -11.22
C THR A 76 10.23 12.11 -12.51
N GLN A 77 10.77 12.50 -13.67
CA GLN A 77 10.26 12.04 -14.97
C GLN A 77 10.45 10.54 -15.18
N TYR A 78 11.58 9.98 -14.74
CA TYR A 78 11.84 8.55 -14.82
C TYR A 78 10.87 7.75 -13.94
N ALA A 79 10.71 8.16 -12.68
CA ALA A 79 9.77 7.51 -11.76
C ALA A 79 8.32 7.59 -12.27
N SER A 80 7.89 8.76 -12.76
CA SER A 80 6.56 8.96 -13.34
C SER A 80 6.28 8.00 -14.51
N LYS A 81 7.21 7.90 -15.48
CA LYS A 81 7.07 6.97 -16.63
C LYS A 81 6.99 5.50 -16.22
N ILE A 82 7.71 5.12 -15.16
CA ILE A 82 7.69 3.74 -14.66
C ILE A 82 6.36 3.46 -13.97
N LEU A 83 5.93 4.35 -13.07
CA LEU A 83 4.65 4.21 -12.35
C LEU A 83 3.47 4.14 -13.32
N GLU A 84 3.47 4.98 -14.37
CA GLU A 84 2.47 4.94 -15.44
C GLU A 84 2.48 3.58 -16.19
N ARG A 85 3.67 3.05 -16.51
CA ARG A 85 3.79 1.74 -17.17
C ARG A 85 3.24 0.59 -16.31
N TYR A 86 3.36 0.68 -15.00
CA TYR A 86 2.82 -0.30 -14.06
C TYR A 86 1.34 -0.06 -13.72
N GLY A 87 0.71 0.98 -14.28
CA GLY A 87 -0.69 1.33 -14.03
C GLY A 87 -0.94 1.87 -12.62
N ILE A 88 0.10 2.40 -11.96
CA ILE A 88 0.00 2.98 -10.64
C ILE A 88 -0.26 4.49 -10.81
N GLU A 89 -1.47 4.92 -10.50
CA GLU A 89 -1.84 6.34 -10.49
C GLU A 89 -1.34 7.00 -9.21
N VAL A 90 -0.41 7.95 -9.35
CA VAL A 90 0.20 8.67 -8.23
C VAL A 90 0.29 10.15 -8.60
N SER A 91 0.11 11.04 -7.62
CA SER A 91 0.28 12.47 -7.88
C SER A 91 1.75 12.84 -8.07
N ASP A 92 2.02 13.79 -8.95
CA ASP A 92 3.37 14.35 -9.17
C ASP A 92 4.00 14.85 -7.86
N ASP A 93 3.20 15.46 -6.98
CA ASP A 93 3.66 15.94 -5.67
C ASP A 93 4.18 14.79 -4.79
N LEU A 94 3.51 13.64 -4.80
CA LEU A 94 3.93 12.47 -4.02
C LEU A 94 5.19 11.84 -4.60
N ILE A 95 5.32 11.77 -5.93
CA ILE A 95 6.54 11.31 -6.59
C ILE A 95 7.71 12.22 -6.20
N ARG A 96 7.55 13.54 -6.32
CA ARG A 96 8.56 14.54 -5.95
C ARG A 96 8.96 14.41 -4.49
N ALA A 97 8.01 14.24 -3.57
CA ALA A 97 8.29 14.05 -2.15
C ALA A 97 9.06 12.75 -1.86
N GLN A 98 8.68 11.64 -2.49
CA GLN A 98 9.36 10.34 -2.33
C GLN A 98 10.78 10.36 -2.89
N ILE A 99 11.00 11.08 -3.99
CA ILE A 99 12.31 11.32 -4.57
C ILE A 99 13.21 12.14 -3.61
N GLN A 100 12.68 13.19 -2.97
CA GLN A 100 13.41 13.95 -1.93
C GLN A 100 13.78 13.06 -0.74
N ASP A 101 12.84 12.23 -0.29
CA ASP A 101 13.04 11.30 0.81
C ASP A 101 14.07 10.21 0.46
N GLY A 102 14.06 9.71 -0.78
CA GLY A 102 15.08 8.79 -1.32
C GLY A 102 16.49 9.38 -1.25
N TRP A 103 16.67 10.64 -1.67
CA TRP A 103 17.94 11.34 -1.52
C TRP A 103 18.36 11.52 -0.07
N HIS A 104 17.42 11.84 0.82
CA HIS A 104 17.71 11.98 2.24
C HIS A 104 18.20 10.65 2.84
N ARG A 105 17.52 9.54 2.52
CA ARG A 105 17.90 8.19 2.95
C ARG A 105 19.30 7.81 2.45
N MET A 106 19.57 8.01 1.16
CA MET A 106 20.87 7.71 0.55
C MET A 106 21.99 8.49 1.26
N GLN A 107 21.81 9.79 1.50
CA GLN A 107 22.79 10.60 2.24
C GLN A 107 22.98 10.18 3.70
N THR A 108 21.94 9.64 4.35
CA THR A 108 22.06 9.11 5.71
C THR A 108 22.69 7.72 5.75
N ALA A 109 22.49 6.88 4.73
CA ALA A 109 23.10 5.57 4.60
C ALA A 109 24.62 5.69 4.34
N ASP A 110 25.02 6.57 3.42
CA ASP A 110 26.45 6.87 3.13
C ASP A 110 27.22 7.35 4.37
N LYS A 111 26.56 8.00 5.33
CA LYS A 111 27.19 8.49 6.56
C LYS A 111 27.43 7.40 7.62
N GLN A 112 26.81 6.22 7.49
CA GLN A 112 26.98 5.13 8.44
C GLN A 112 28.07 4.14 8.02
N GLU A 113 28.53 4.19 6.77
CA GLU A 113 29.60 3.33 6.24
C GLU A 113 31.01 3.93 6.35
N VAL A 114 31.16 5.08 7.03
CA VAL A 114 32.45 5.76 7.29
C VAL A 114 32.89 5.64 8.75
#